data_AF-A0A522DQQ5-F1
#
_entry.id   AF-A0A522DQQ5-F1
#
_cell.length_a   1.000
_cell.length_b   1.000
_cell.length_c   1.000
_cell.angle_alpha   90.00
_cell.angle_beta   90.00
_cell.angle_gamma   90.00
#
_symmetry.space_group_name_H-M   'P 1'
#
loop_
_entity.id
_entity.type
_entity.pdbx_description
1 polymer ?
#
loop_
_entity_poly.entity_id
_entity_poly.type
_entity_poly.pdbx_seq_one_letter_code
_entity_poly.pdbx_strand_id
1 'polypeptide(L)' 'MDYSIETAPLEKLQCDCMIVGVYQDQQLSAPAALLNDSSQGLIAKVLERGDISGKIGETALLSTIPGSVIERILL' A
#
# COMPACT_ATOMS: atom_id res chain seq x y z
N MET A 1 20.30 -10.86 6.57
CA MET A 1 19.00 -10.54 5.95
C MET A 1 18.69 -11.69 5.04
N ASP A 2 17.69 -12.47 5.40
CA ASP A 2 17.21 -13.60 4.63
C ASP A 2 16.12 -13.10 3.69
N TYR A 3 16.19 -13.53 2.43
CA TYR A 3 15.25 -13.11 1.40
C TYR A 3 14.62 -14.35 0.79
N SER A 4 13.31 -14.30 0.56
CA SER A 4 12.56 -15.32 -0.16
C SER A 4 11.71 -14.63 -1.22
N ILE A 5 11.63 -15.25 -2.39
CA ILE A 5 10.81 -14.76 -3.50
C ILE A 5 9.61 -15.69 -3.59
N GLU A 6 8.43 -15.14 -3.38
CA GLU A 6 7.17 -15.85 -3.53
C GLU A 6 6.28 -15.13 -4.54
N THR A 7 5.59 -15.91 -5.37
CA THR A 7 4.60 -15.41 -6.30
C THR A 7 3.24 -15.93 -5.87
N ALA A 8 2.48 -15.08 -5.20
CA ALA A 8 1.13 -15.39 -4.73
C ALA A 8 0.20 -14.20 -5.00
N PRO A 9 -1.12 -14.44 -5.15
CA PRO A 9 -2.09 -13.35 -5.24
C PRO A 9 -2.09 -12.53 -3.95
N LEU A 10 -2.36 -11.23 -4.05
CA LEU A 10 -2.38 -10.30 -2.90
C LEU A 10 -3.25 -10.80 -1.75
N GLU A 11 -4.38 -11.45 -2.06
CA GLU A 11 -5.33 -11.96 -1.07
C GLU A 11 -4.78 -13.11 -0.22
N LYS A 12 -3.77 -13.83 -0.72
CA LYS A 12 -3.13 -14.96 -0.02
C LYS A 12 -1.81 -14.58 0.63
N LEU A 13 -1.27 -13.39 0.31
CA LEU A 13 -0.05 -12.90 0.90
C LEU A 13 -0.36 -12.38 2.31
N GLN A 14 0.15 -13.08 3.32
CA GLN A 14 0.13 -12.64 4.71
C GLN A 14 1.50 -12.08 5.06
N CYS A 15 1.53 -10.80 5.42
CA CYS A 15 2.72 -10.11 5.87
C CYS A 15 2.36 -9.02 6.88
N ASP A 16 3.28 -8.75 7.81
CA ASP A 16 3.10 -7.71 8.84
C ASP A 16 3.21 -6.29 8.26
N CYS A 17 3.95 -6.14 7.16
CA CYS A 17 4.13 -4.89 6.45
C CYS A 17 4.17 -5.15 4.94
N MET A 18 3.26 -4.50 4.20
CA MET A 18 3.28 -4.53 2.74
C MET A 18 3.79 -3.19 2.19
N ILE A 19 4.71 -3.24 1.24
CA ILE A 19 5.27 -2.05 0.60
C ILE A 19 4.66 -1.94 -0.79
N VAL A 20 4.04 -0.81 -1.10
CA VAL A 20 3.42 -0.55 -2.40
C VAL A 20 3.86 0.79 -2.94
N GLY A 21 4.08 0.86 -4.25
CA GLY A 21 4.49 2.11 -4.90
C GLY A 21 3.29 2.99 -5.23
N VAL A 22 3.41 4.27 -4.88
CA VAL A 22 2.57 5.37 -5.37
C VAL A 22 3.41 6.32 -6.20
N TYR A 23 2.83 6.80 -7.29
CA TYR A 23 3.46 7.75 -8.21
C TYR A 23 2.84 9.14 -8.03
N GLN A 24 3.49 10.14 -8.62
CA GLN A 24 2.95 11.49 -8.72
C GLN A 24 1.59 11.50 -9.43
N ASP A 25 0.82 12.56 -9.21
CA ASP A 25 -0.55 12.71 -9.72
C ASP A 25 -1.53 11.66 -9.17
N GLN A 26 -1.29 11.18 -7.94
CA GLN A 26 -2.15 10.21 -7.23
C GLN A 26 -2.28 8.87 -7.97
N GLN A 27 -1.26 8.50 -8.75
CA GLN A 27 -1.25 7.26 -9.50
C GLN A 27 -0.85 6.08 -8.62
N LEU A 28 -1.78 5.13 -8.46
CA LEU A 28 -1.54 3.89 -7.74
C LEU A 28 -0.89 2.86 -8.68
N SER A 29 0.14 2.17 -8.21
CA SER A 29 0.61 0.95 -8.90
C SER A 29 -0.50 -0.11 -8.95
N ALA A 30 -0.46 -1.02 -9.91
CA ALA A 30 -1.46 -2.11 -10.01
C ALA A 30 -1.70 -2.86 -8.68
N PRO A 31 -0.68 -3.28 -7.91
CA PRO A 31 -0.89 -3.87 -6.59
C PRO A 31 -1.44 -2.88 -5.56
N ALA A 32 -1.04 -1.60 -5.60
CA ALA A 32 -1.60 -0.57 -4.71
C ALA A 32 -3.09 -0.33 -4.98
N ALA A 33 -3.54 -0.37 -6.24
CA ALA A 33 -4.94 -0.19 -6.60
C ALA A 33 -5.82 -1.35 -6.10
N LEU A 34 -5.35 -2.60 -6.27
CA LEU A 34 -6.03 -3.79 -5.72
C LEU A 34 -6.11 -3.73 -4.20
N LEU A 35 -5.03 -3.31 -3.55
CA LEU A 35 -4.99 -3.19 -2.11
C LEU A 35 -5.87 -2.05 -1.60
N ASN A 36 -5.93 -0.94 -2.34
CA ASN A 36 -6.82 0.19 -2.06
C ASN A 36 -8.29 -0.23 -2.12
N ASP A 37 -8.68 -1.04 -3.11
CA ASP A 37 -10.04 -1.59 -3.22
C ASP A 37 -10.39 -2.47 -2.01
N SER A 38 -9.50 -3.39 -1.64
CA SER A 38 -9.66 -4.24 -0.46
C SER A 38 -9.65 -3.45 0.86
N SER A 39 -9.00 -2.28 0.90
CA SER A 39 -8.90 -1.39 2.07
C SER A 39 -9.94 -0.27 2.07
N GLN A 40 -11.03 -0.40 1.29
CA GLN A 40 -12.14 0.56 1.22
C GLN A 40 -11.71 1.99 0.81
N GLY A 41 -10.74 2.10 -0.09
CA GLY A 41 -10.27 3.37 -0.62
C GLY A 41 -9.38 4.16 0.33
N LEU A 42 -8.77 3.52 1.34
CA LEU A 42 -7.95 4.22 2.33
C LEU A 42 -6.72 4.91 1.73
N ILE A 43 -6.02 4.26 0.80
CA ILE A 43 -4.82 4.83 0.16
C ILE A 43 -5.20 6.05 -0.68
N ALA A 44 -6.29 5.95 -1.45
CA ALA A 44 -6.81 7.07 -2.22
C ALA A 44 -7.18 8.25 -1.30
N LYS A 45 -7.83 8.02 -0.17
CA LYS A 45 -8.15 9.07 0.81
C LYS A 45 -6.91 9.76 1.39
N VAL A 46 -5.83 9.01 1.61
CA VAL A 46 -4.55 9.54 2.12
C VAL A 46 -3.89 10.42 1.04
N LEU A 47 -3.93 10.00 -0.21
CA LEU A 47 -3.48 10.80 -1.36
C LEU A 47 -4.31 12.07 -1.54
N GLU A 48 -5.64 11.95 -1.47
CA GLU A 48 -6.57 13.09 -1.58
C GLU A 48 -6.42 14.08 -0.42
N ARG A 49 -6.06 13.60 0.78
CA ARG A 49 -5.71 14.46 1.92
C ARG A 49 -4.39 15.20 1.72
N GLY A 50 -3.53 14.75 0.82
CA GLY A 50 -2.21 15.33 0.59
C GLY A 50 -1.15 14.92 1.61
N ASP A 51 -1.36 13.82 2.34
CA ASP A 51 -0.34 13.24 3.25
C ASP A 51 0.91 12.77 2.46
N ILE A 52 0.72 12.38 1.20
CA ILE A 52 1.79 11.95 0.30
C ILE A 52 1.49 12.45 -1.13
N SER A 53 2.50 13.02 -1.80
CA SER A 53 2.40 13.48 -3.19
C SER A 53 2.99 12.49 -4.20
N GLY A 54 3.59 11.39 -3.74
CA GLY A 54 4.26 10.40 -4.60
C GLY A 54 5.59 10.91 -5.16
N LYS A 55 6.21 11.91 -4.52
CA LYS A 55 7.56 12.34 -4.90
C LYS A 55 8.60 11.32 -4.48
N ILE A 56 9.70 11.29 -5.21
CA ILE A 56 10.85 10.43 -4.88
C ILE A 56 11.32 10.75 -3.45
N GLY A 57 11.37 9.71 -2.61
CA GLY A 57 11.82 9.81 -1.21
C GLY A 57 10.72 10.17 -0.21
N GLU A 58 9.49 10.44 -0.66
CA GLU A 58 8.34 10.47 0.24
C GLU A 58 7.93 9.04 0.57
N THR A 59 7.61 8.81 1.84
CA THR A 59 7.03 7.54 2.30
C THR A 59 5.96 7.82 3.34
N ALA A 60 4.91 7.02 3.37
CA ALA A 60 3.88 7.12 4.39
C ALA A 60 3.57 5.74 4.97
N LEU A 61 3.69 5.61 6.30
CA LEU A 61 3.36 4.38 7.01
C LEU A 61 1.92 4.45 7.52
N LEU A 62 1.08 3.56 7.02
CA LEU A 62 -0.30 3.39 7.43
C LEU A 62 -0.41 2.19 8.35
N SER A 63 -0.76 2.41 9.62
CA SER A 63 -0.86 1.37 10.66
C SER A 63 -2.29 0.92 10.94
N THR A 64 -3.29 1.45 10.23
CA THR A 64 -4.70 1.11 10.42
C THR A 64 -5.35 0.94 9.07
N ILE A 65 -5.67 -0.32 8.74
CA ILE A 65 -6.23 -0.69 7.44
C ILE A 65 -7.52 -1.46 7.68
N PRO A 66 -8.69 -0.86 7.44
CA PRO A 66 -9.96 -1.53 7.62
C PRO A 66 -10.12 -2.60 6.53
N GLY A 67 -10.39 -3.84 6.94
CA GLY A 67 -10.74 -4.93 6.02
C GLY A 67 -9.56 -5.69 5.40
N SER A 68 -8.32 -5.38 5.78
CA SER A 68 -7.15 -6.16 5.35
C SER A 68 -6.56 -6.96 6.52
N VAL A 69 -5.93 -8.09 6.20
CA VAL A 69 -5.17 -8.92 7.16
C VAL A 69 -3.80 -8.27 7.47
N ILE A 70 -3.40 -7.30 6.65
CA ILE A 70 -2.11 -6.62 6.76
C ILE A 70 -2.18 -5.57 7.88
N GLU A 71 -1.21 -5.60 8.80
CA GLU A 71 -1.15 -4.63 9.89
C GLU A 71 -0.65 -3.26 9.45
N ARG A 72 0.27 -3.22 8.47
CA ARG A 72 0.95 -1.98 8.04
C ARG A 72 1.13 -1.92 6.52
N ILE A 73 0.91 -0.76 5.93
CA ILE A 73 1.29 -0.47 4.54
C ILE A 73 2.31 0.66 4.55
N LEU A 74 3.41 0.46 3.82
CA LEU A 74 4.33 1.53 3.47
C LEU A 74 4.05 1.96 2.03
N LEU A 75 3.63 3.22 1.89
CA LEU A 75 3.46 3.93 0.61
C LEU A 75 4.75 4.66 0.24
#